data_AF-A0A081C2K7-F1
#
_entry.id   AF-A0A081C2K7-F1
#
_cell.length_a   1.000
_cell.length_b   1.000
_cell.length_c   1.000
_cell.angle_alpha   90.00
_cell.angle_beta   90.00
_cell.angle_gamma   90.00
#
_symmetry.space_group_name_H-M   'P 1'
#
loop_
_entity.id
_entity.type
_entity.pdbx_description
1 polymer ?
#
loop_
_entity_poly.entity_id
_entity_poly.type
_entity_poly.pdbx_seq_one_letter_code
_entity_poly.pdbx_strand_id
1 'polypeptide(L)'
;MKKCPFCPDGVLERKTIRETYTYKGHEIEVDQPGEWCQVCGEGVLNGADLKATAKEIRDFQAQVDGLLPSNDIRRIRKKLKLTQKQAAEIFGGGPNAFSRYERGEATPLRSTSNLLRLLDHHPEQLQELLTVPLTR
;
A
#
# COMPACT_ATOMS: atom_id res chain seq x y z
N MET A 1 -2.55 0.58 -34.72
CA MET A 1 -1.78 -0.24 -33.76
C MET A 1 -0.54 0.53 -33.34
N LYS A 2 -0.23 0.57 -32.05
CA LYS A 2 0.94 1.28 -31.53
C LYS A 2 2.17 0.37 -31.64
N LYS A 3 3.26 0.86 -32.24
CA LYS A 3 4.51 0.09 -32.36
C LYS A 3 5.17 -0.07 -30.99
N CYS A 4 5.81 -1.22 -30.77
CA CYS A 4 6.63 -1.44 -29.59
C CYS A 4 7.88 -0.55 -29.65
N PRO A 5 8.22 0.16 -28.56
CA PRO A 5 9.46 0.94 -28.51
C PRO A 5 10.71 0.08 -28.21
N PHE A 6 10.53 -1.21 -27.86
CA PHE A 6 11.61 -2.09 -27.40
C PHE A 6 12.04 -3.15 -28.43
N CYS A 7 11.23 -3.42 -29.45
CA CYS A 7 11.60 -4.33 -30.55
C CYS A 7 11.02 -3.88 -31.90
N PRO A 8 11.69 -4.17 -33.02
CA PRO A 8 11.30 -3.68 -34.34
C PRO A 8 9.99 -4.30 -34.86
N ASP A 9 9.75 -5.57 -34.52
CA ASP A 9 8.63 -6.36 -35.07
C ASP A 9 7.39 -6.35 -34.16
N GLY A 10 7.46 -5.66 -33.03
CA GLY A 10 6.44 -5.68 -31.99
C GLY A 10 5.33 -4.67 -32.18
N VAL A 11 4.11 -5.08 -31.85
CA VAL A 11 2.95 -4.21 -31.68
C VAL A 11 2.43 -4.33 -30.25
N LEU A 12 1.97 -3.22 -29.70
CA LEU A 12 1.43 -3.16 -28.36
C LEU A 12 -0.08 -3.44 -28.36
N GLU A 13 -0.51 -4.29 -27.44
CA GLU A 13 -1.89 -4.63 -27.19
C GLU A 13 -2.26 -4.28 -25.74
N ARG A 14 -3.40 -3.60 -25.55
CA ARG A 14 -3.93 -3.31 -24.21
C ARG A 14 -4.52 -4.59 -23.61
N LYS A 15 -3.91 -5.09 -22.54
CA LYS A 15 -4.40 -6.25 -21.80
C LYS A 15 -3.94 -6.24 -20.35
N THR A 16 -4.50 -7.12 -19.55
CA THR A 16 -4.02 -7.44 -18.20
C THR A 16 -3.29 -8.76 -18.26
N ILE A 17 -2.07 -8.81 -17.74
CA ILE A 17 -1.31 -10.05 -17.59
C ILE A 17 -1.04 -10.32 -16.12
N ARG A 18 -0.79 -11.58 -15.78
CA ARG A 18 -0.30 -11.95 -14.47
C ARG A 18 1.22 -11.79 -14.45
N GLU A 19 1.70 -10.84 -13.67
CA GLU A 19 3.12 -10.49 -13.57
C GLU A 19 3.66 -10.83 -12.17
N THR A 20 4.83 -11.46 -12.12
CA THR A 20 5.51 -11.75 -10.86
C THR A 20 6.33 -10.54 -10.42
N TYR A 21 6.05 -10.03 -9.23
CA TYR A 21 6.79 -8.96 -8.59
C TYR A 21 7.66 -9.50 -7.45
N THR A 22 8.98 -9.33 -7.56
CA THR A 22 9.95 -9.77 -6.55
C THR A 22 10.38 -8.61 -5.66
N TYR A 23 10.29 -8.77 -4.34
CA TYR A 23 10.80 -7.83 -3.35
C TYR A 23 11.54 -8.55 -2.23
N LYS A 24 12.83 -8.24 -2.03
CA LYS A 24 13.69 -8.85 -0.99
C LYS A 24 13.61 -10.39 -0.98
N GLY A 25 13.65 -11.01 -2.16
CA GLY A 25 13.59 -12.47 -2.32
C GLY A 25 12.22 -13.10 -2.10
N HIS A 26 11.18 -12.30 -1.88
CA HIS A 26 9.79 -12.76 -1.81
C HIS A 26 9.08 -12.38 -3.10
N GLU A 27 8.06 -13.14 -3.49
CA GLU A 27 7.31 -12.93 -4.73
C GLU A 27 5.81 -12.80 -4.46
N ILE A 28 5.16 -11.98 -5.26
CA ILE A 28 3.71 -11.89 -5.39
C ILE A 28 3.37 -11.85 -6.89
N GLU A 29 2.24 -12.44 -7.27
CA GLU A 29 1.70 -12.28 -8.61
C GLU A 29 0.59 -11.24 -8.59
N VAL A 30 0.66 -10.25 -9.49
CA VAL A 30 -0.33 -9.19 -9.63
C VAL A 30 -0.91 -9.18 -11.04
N ASP A 31 -2.20 -8.87 -11.14
CA ASP A 31 -2.86 -8.69 -12.43
C ASP A 31 -2.56 -7.27 -12.94
N GLN A 32 -1.49 -7.14 -13.73
CA GLN A 32 -0.97 -5.87 -14.22
C GLN A 32 -1.63 -5.48 -15.56
N PRO A 33 -2.53 -4.47 -15.59
CA PRO A 33 -2.99 -3.87 -16.83
C PRO A 33 -1.86 -3.09 -17.48
N GLY A 34 -1.83 -3.06 -18.81
CA GLY A 34 -0.81 -2.33 -19.55
C GLY A 34 -0.94 -2.51 -21.05
N GLU A 35 -0.04 -1.85 -21.79
CA GLU A 35 0.17 -2.11 -23.20
C GLU A 35 1.34 -3.06 -23.35
N TRP A 36 1.07 -4.29 -23.73
CA TRP A 36 2.05 -5.37 -23.75
C TRP A 36 2.40 -5.75 -25.18
N CYS A 37 3.70 -5.90 -25.46
CA CYS A 37 4.16 -6.33 -26.76
C CYS A 37 3.87 -7.82 -26.99
N GLN A 38 3.26 -8.15 -28.13
CA GLN A 38 2.96 -9.54 -28.50
C GLN A 38 4.20 -10.37 -28.90
N VAL A 39 5.34 -9.72 -29.14
CA VAL A 39 6.57 -10.37 -29.62
C VAL A 39 7.61 -10.49 -28.50
N CYS A 40 8.03 -9.37 -27.91
CA CYS A 40 9.08 -9.37 -26.89
C CYS A 40 8.56 -9.42 -25.44
N GLY A 41 7.24 -9.35 -25.22
CA GLY A 41 6.64 -9.39 -23.88
C GLY A 41 6.77 -8.11 -23.05
N GLU A 42 7.52 -7.11 -23.51
CA GLU A 42 7.71 -5.83 -22.78
C GLU A 42 6.41 -5.05 -22.62
N GLY A 43 6.25 -4.42 -21.44
CA GLY A 43 5.08 -3.65 -21.05
C GLY A 43 5.33 -2.14 -21.04
N VAL A 44 4.36 -1.36 -21.53
CA VAL A 44 4.31 0.09 -21.38
C VAL A 44 3.11 0.43 -20.48
N LEU A 45 3.40 0.96 -19.29
CA LEU A 45 2.41 1.26 -18.27
C LEU A 45 2.19 2.78 -18.15
N ASN A 46 0.93 3.21 -18.12
CA ASN A 46 0.59 4.59 -17.78
C ASN A 46 0.31 4.76 -16.28
N GLY A 47 -0.01 5.98 -15.83
CA GLY A 47 -0.29 6.25 -14.43
C GLY A 47 -1.50 5.50 -13.85
N ALA A 48 -2.52 5.19 -14.66
CA ALA A 48 -3.67 4.39 -14.24
C ALA A 48 -3.30 2.91 -14.11
N ASP A 49 -2.48 2.41 -15.03
CA ASP A 49 -1.97 1.04 -15.02
C ASP A 49 -1.14 0.76 -13.75
N LEU A 50 -0.22 1.67 -13.43
CA LEU A 50 0.59 1.60 -12.20
C LEU A 50 -0.27 1.72 -10.94
N LYS A 51 -1.28 2.60 -10.95
CA LYS A 51 -2.17 2.81 -9.80
C LYS A 51 -3.05 1.58 -9.52
N ALA A 52 -3.38 0.79 -10.54
CA ALA A 52 -4.23 -0.39 -10.40
C ALA A 52 -3.62 -1.45 -9.46
N THR A 53 -2.30 -1.65 -9.52
CA THR A 53 -1.57 -2.67 -8.73
C THR A 53 -0.79 -2.07 -7.56
N ALA A 54 -0.59 -0.74 -7.52
CA ALA A 54 0.24 -0.07 -6.53
C ALA A 54 -0.13 -0.37 -5.06
N LYS A 55 -1.42 -0.56 -4.76
CA LYS A 55 -1.87 -0.90 -3.39
C LYS A 55 -1.42 -2.31 -3.00
N GLU A 56 -1.68 -3.29 -3.85
CA GLU A 56 -1.34 -4.69 -3.62
C GLU A 56 0.17 -4.88 -3.46
N ILE A 57 0.95 -4.27 -4.35
CA ILE A 57 2.42 -4.28 -4.28
C ILE A 57 2.92 -3.64 -2.98
N ARG A 58 2.32 -2.51 -2.56
CA ARG A 58 2.73 -1.82 -1.32
C ARG A 58 2.36 -2.61 -0.07
N ASP A 59 1.19 -3.24 -0.05
CA ASP A 59 0.77 -4.11 1.07
C ASP A 59 1.69 -5.33 1.18
N PHE A 60 2.05 -5.93 0.05
CA PHE A 60 3.03 -7.01 0.00
C PHE A 60 4.40 -6.57 0.54
N GLN A 61 4.93 -5.44 0.08
CA GLN A 61 6.19 -4.88 0.61
C GLN A 61 6.11 -4.61 2.11
N ALA A 62 4.99 -4.07 2.60
CA ALA A 62 4.77 -3.83 4.02
C ALA A 62 4.81 -5.14 4.83
N GLN A 63 4.18 -6.21 4.34
CA GLN A 63 4.21 -7.53 4.98
C GLN A 63 5.63 -8.10 5.03
N VAL A 64 6.37 -8.05 3.92
CA VAL A 64 7.77 -8.49 3.85
C VAL A 64 8.65 -7.72 4.84
N ASP A 65 8.38 -6.43 5.05
CA ASP A 65 9.09 -5.58 6.02
C ASP A 65 8.60 -5.74 7.47
N GLY A 66 7.61 -6.58 7.73
CA GLY A 66 6.99 -6.76 9.05
C GLY A 66 6.18 -5.55 9.53
N LEU A 67 5.76 -4.69 8.60
CA LEU A 67 4.89 -3.52 8.81
C LEU A 67 3.43 -3.91 8.61
N LEU A 68 2.51 -3.04 9.02
CA LEU A 68 1.07 -3.30 8.84
C LEU A 68 0.64 -2.95 7.40
N PRO A 69 -0.06 -3.86 6.68
CA PRO A 69 -0.69 -3.54 5.40
C PRO A 69 -1.92 -2.65 5.61
N SER A 70 -2.37 -1.99 4.53
CA SER A 70 -3.41 -0.96 4.58
C SER A 70 -4.72 -1.44 5.23
N ASN A 71 -5.09 -2.69 4.95
CA ASN A 71 -6.33 -3.30 5.45
C ASN A 71 -6.30 -3.51 6.97
N ASP A 72 -5.14 -3.92 7.51
CA ASP A 72 -4.96 -4.08 8.94
C ASP A 72 -4.97 -2.75 9.67
N ILE A 73 -4.33 -1.72 9.11
CA ILE A 73 -4.37 -0.36 9.67
C ILE A 73 -5.84 0.11 9.80
N ARG A 74 -6.64 -0.07 8.74
CA ARG A 74 -8.07 0.28 8.76
C ARG A 74 -8.84 -0.52 9.81
N ARG A 75 -8.62 -1.84 9.86
CA ARG A 75 -9.28 -2.77 10.80
C ARG A 75 -8.99 -2.37 12.24
N ILE A 76 -7.72 -2.18 12.58
CA ILE A 76 -7.25 -1.80 13.92
C ILE A 76 -7.83 -0.44 14.31
N ARG A 77 -7.73 0.58 13.45
CA ARG A 77 -8.30 1.90 13.75
C ARG A 77 -9.80 1.82 14.03
N LYS A 78 -10.54 1.04 13.24
CA LYS A 78 -11.99 0.85 13.43
C LYS A 78 -12.29 0.12 14.73
N LYS A 79 -11.50 -0.90 15.10
CA LYS A 79 -11.61 -1.59 16.39
C LYS A 79 -11.40 -0.64 17.58
N LEU A 80 -10.44 0.27 17.45
CA LEU A 80 -10.17 1.34 18.42
C LEU A 80 -11.22 2.47 18.41
N LYS A 81 -12.23 2.40 17.54
CA LYS A 81 -13.30 3.40 17.39
C LYS A 81 -12.79 4.82 17.06
N LEU A 82 -11.65 4.91 16.40
CA LEU A 82 -11.04 6.19 16.00
C LEU A 82 -11.45 6.59 14.58
N THR A 83 -11.67 7.88 14.37
CA THR A 83 -11.65 8.48 13.01
C THR A 83 -10.22 8.52 12.47
N GLN A 84 -10.04 8.68 11.15
CA GLN A 84 -8.71 8.85 10.56
C GLN A 84 -8.00 10.10 11.11
N LYS A 85 -8.75 11.18 11.36
CA LYS A 85 -8.23 12.42 11.96
C LYS A 85 -7.73 12.17 13.39
N GLN A 86 -8.53 11.56 14.25
CA GLN A 86 -8.12 11.24 15.62
C GLN A 86 -6.90 10.31 15.63
N ALA A 87 -6.87 9.32 14.74
CA ALA A 87 -5.72 8.43 14.62
C ALA A 87 -4.46 9.20 14.19
N ALA A 88 -4.56 10.13 13.23
CA ALA A 88 -3.44 10.99 12.85
C ALA A 88 -2.96 11.92 13.98
N GLU A 89 -3.87 12.40 14.83
CA GLU A 89 -3.53 13.22 16.01
C GLU A 89 -2.80 12.39 17.08
N ILE A 90 -3.22 11.15 17.31
CA ILE A 90 -2.66 10.24 18.33
C ILE A 90 -1.34 9.62 17.88
N PHE A 91 -1.29 9.10 16.65
CA PHE A 91 -0.16 8.32 16.14
C PHE A 91 0.81 9.15 15.28
N GLY A 92 0.46 10.40 14.97
CA GLY A 92 1.24 11.29 14.12
C GLY A 92 1.11 11.00 12.62
N GLY A 93 2.07 11.53 11.84
CA GLY A 93 2.13 11.39 10.38
C GLY A 93 1.43 12.50 9.59
N GLY A 94 0.77 13.44 10.27
CA GLY A 94 0.05 14.56 9.66
C GLY A 94 -1.41 14.21 9.30
N PRO A 95 -2.23 15.23 8.96
CA PRO A 95 -3.70 15.11 8.94
C PRO A 95 -4.25 14.05 7.96
N ASN A 96 -3.50 13.73 6.90
CA ASN A 96 -3.92 12.79 5.86
C ASN A 96 -3.23 11.42 5.95
N ALA A 97 -2.42 11.17 6.99
CA ALA A 97 -1.61 9.96 7.11
C ALA A 97 -2.46 8.70 7.03
N PHE A 98 -3.45 8.55 7.90
CA PHE A 98 -4.31 7.36 7.95
C PHE A 98 -5.14 7.17 6.68
N SER A 99 -5.57 8.26 6.02
CA SER A 99 -6.23 8.14 4.71
C SER A 99 -5.29 7.55 3.64
N ARG A 100 -4.02 7.98 3.61
CA ARG A 100 -3.03 7.44 2.67
C ARG A 100 -2.61 6.01 3.03
N TYR A 101 -2.44 5.72 4.32
CA TYR A 101 -2.12 4.38 4.80
C TYR A 101 -3.21 3.39 4.44
N GLU A 102 -4.49 3.72 4.70
CA GLU A 102 -5.62 2.81 4.44
C GLU A 102 -5.94 2.63 2.97
N ARG A 103 -5.60 3.62 2.13
CA ARG A 103 -5.65 3.50 0.66
C ARG A 103 -4.42 2.78 0.09
N GLY A 104 -3.46 2.42 0.94
CA GLY A 104 -2.19 1.81 0.54
C GLY A 104 -1.42 2.71 -0.42
N GLU A 105 -1.42 4.02 -0.19
CA GLU A 105 -0.62 5.04 -0.92
C GLU A 105 0.65 5.44 -0.15
N ALA A 106 0.76 5.02 1.10
CA ALA A 106 1.90 5.22 1.97
C ALA A 106 1.97 4.07 2.99
N THR A 107 3.16 3.78 3.47
CA THR A 107 3.37 2.82 4.56
C THR A 107 3.73 3.59 5.83
N PRO A 108 3.13 3.28 6.98
CA PRO A 108 3.48 3.94 8.24
C PRO A 108 4.90 3.61 8.67
N LEU A 109 5.46 4.43 9.58
CA LEU A 109 6.72 4.11 10.24
C LEU A 109 6.61 2.80 11.04
N ARG A 110 7.74 2.14 11.28
CA ARG A 110 7.80 0.91 12.09
C ARG A 110 7.22 1.10 13.49
N SER A 111 7.52 2.24 14.13
CA SER A 111 6.97 2.59 15.44
C SER A 111 5.43 2.64 15.44
N THR A 112 4.84 3.33 14.47
CA THR A 112 3.38 3.40 14.28
C THR A 112 2.78 2.02 14.01
N SER A 113 3.43 1.20 13.17
CA SER A 113 2.98 -0.18 12.91
C SER A 113 2.98 -1.04 14.18
N ASN A 114 4.05 -0.97 14.97
CA ASN A 114 4.17 -1.72 16.21
C ASN A 114 3.16 -1.25 17.26
N LEU A 115 2.96 0.06 17.40
CA LEU A 115 1.99 0.61 18.34
C LEU A 115 0.55 0.24 17.98
N LEU A 116 0.19 0.30 16.69
CA LEU A 116 -1.11 -0.19 16.22
C LEU A 116 -1.28 -1.68 16.49
N ARG A 117 -0.25 -2.50 16.26
CA ARG A 117 -0.29 -3.94 16.55
C ARG A 117 -0.48 -4.21 18.05
N LEU A 118 0.23 -3.47 18.91
CA LEU A 118 0.08 -3.57 20.36
C LEU A 118 -1.35 -3.20 20.81
N LEU A 119 -1.89 -2.09 20.32
CA LEU A 119 -3.26 -1.66 20.62
C LEU A 119 -4.34 -2.54 19.98
N ASP A 120 -4.01 -3.30 18.93
CA ASP A 120 -4.91 -4.34 18.45
C ASP A 120 -5.04 -5.47 19.46
N HIS A 121 -3.95 -5.87 20.11
CA HIS A 121 -4.01 -6.89 21.17
C HIS A 121 -4.56 -6.34 22.50
N HIS A 122 -4.27 -5.08 22.81
CA HIS A 122 -4.58 -4.41 24.08
C HIS A 122 -5.30 -3.07 23.85
N PRO A 123 -6.54 -3.06 23.34
CA PRO A 123 -7.25 -1.83 23.00
C PRO A 123 -7.51 -0.91 24.21
N GLU A 124 -7.55 -1.45 25.43
CA GLU A 124 -7.67 -0.71 26.69
C GLU A 124 -6.53 0.27 26.93
N GLN A 125 -5.32 -0.03 26.44
CA GLN A 125 -4.14 0.82 26.59
C GLN A 125 -4.21 2.12 25.77
N LEU A 126 -5.19 2.25 24.85
CA LEU A 126 -5.42 3.49 24.13
C LEU A 126 -5.63 4.68 25.08
N GLN A 127 -6.22 4.44 26.26
CA GLN A 127 -6.47 5.49 27.24
C GLN A 127 -5.18 6.19 27.68
N GLU A 128 -4.06 5.47 27.79
CA GLU A 128 -2.77 6.05 28.18
C GLU A 128 -2.29 7.10 27.15
N LEU A 129 -2.55 6.88 25.86
CA LEU A 129 -2.20 7.83 24.80
C LEU A 129 -3.11 9.06 24.77
N LEU A 130 -4.34 8.95 25.29
CA LEU A 130 -5.29 10.06 25.34
C LEU A 130 -5.07 10.98 26.55
N THR A 131 -4.39 10.49 27.59
CA THR A 131 -4.12 11.26 28.82
C THR A 131 -2.97 12.27 28.69
N VAL A 132 -2.17 12.17 27.62
CA VAL A 132 -1.14 13.16 27.31
C VAL A 132 -1.80 14.33 26.58
N PRO A 133 -1.82 15.56 27.13
CA PRO A 133 -2.38 16.69 26.42
C PRO A 133 -1.61 16.87 25.11
N LEU A 134 -2.33 16.77 23.99
CA LEU A 134 -1.82 17.12 22.67
C LEU A 134 -1.52 18.62 22.68
N THR A 135 -0.29 19.00 23.06
CA THR A 135 0.18 20.37 22.93
C THR A 135 0.12 20.73 21.45
N ARG A 136 -0.73 21.71 21.14
CA ARG A 136 -0.87 22.32 19.82
C ARG A 136 0.38 23.09 19.44
#